data_AF-A0A2W7CJ79-F1
#
_entry.id   AF-A0A2W7CJ79-F1
#
_cell.length_a   1.000
_cell.length_b   1.000
_cell.length_c   1.000
_cell.angle_alpha   90.00
_cell.angle_beta   90.00
_cell.angle_gamma   90.00
#
_symmetry.space_group_name_H-M   'P 1'
#
loop_
_entity.id
_entity.type
_entity.pdbx_description
1 polymer ?
#
loop_
_entity_poly.entity_id
_entity_poly.type
_entity_poly.pdbx_seq_one_letter_code
_entity_poly.pdbx_strand_id
1 'polypeptide(L)'
;MNASTIDSETFRQWLADGEELAVLDIRDSATVGYASPLFATNLPADQVEAEIDRFIPRKSVRTVLADDGSGVAEQLVERLTGHGRSQLFALAGGIPEWTKGGVEGLPTFDTPGVDFSLAIRDEKGTPVITAEELVALRRQGTDVVVLDSRTVAEFDKDHVPGAISVPGAELVLRFADLVPSPETQVVVSCAGLPRAIIGAQTLIDAGVPNRVAYLHDGTKAWREAGLALETGKTAVYGPASENARRFAGEHIAKLAGGDSFPRIDAAAAEAWAKDDKRTTYLLDVRTPEEFAKAHIPGSIASEGGQLLGVAYRSIAVRGARVVLIDDLLGVRAATTAHWLQRRGFEIAILLHDFQSARLVEAA
;
A
#
# COMPACT_ATOMS: atom_id res chain seq x y z
N MET A 1 -25.33 15.67 23.27
CA MET A 1 -24.24 15.48 22.29
C MET A 1 -24.22 16.71 21.41
N ASN A 2 -23.07 17.36 21.22
CA ASN A 2 -22.92 18.38 20.19
C ASN A 2 -23.24 17.72 18.83
N ALA A 3 -23.84 18.44 17.88
CA ALA A 3 -24.20 17.90 16.56
C ALA A 3 -22.99 17.38 15.75
N SER A 4 -21.78 17.64 16.24
CA SER A 4 -20.48 17.37 15.63
C SER A 4 -19.67 16.30 16.38
N THR A 5 -20.30 15.51 17.27
CA THR A 5 -19.68 14.37 17.96
C THR A 5 -20.56 13.13 17.74
N ILE A 6 -19.94 11.99 17.39
CA ILE A 6 -20.63 10.71 17.18
C ILE A 6 -20.14 9.65 18.15
N ASP A 7 -21.00 8.71 18.51
CA ASP A 7 -20.62 7.56 19.34
C ASP A 7 -20.06 6.40 18.50
N SER A 8 -19.49 5.40 19.19
CA SER A 8 -18.93 4.20 18.57
C SER A 8 -19.97 3.38 17.79
N GLU A 9 -21.24 3.42 18.18
CA GLU A 9 -22.30 2.70 17.45
C GLU A 9 -22.57 3.33 16.08
N THR A 10 -22.74 4.65 16.06
CA THR A 10 -22.90 5.44 14.83
C THR A 10 -21.68 5.26 13.93
N PHE A 11 -20.47 5.32 14.49
CA PHE A 11 -19.25 5.13 13.71
C PHE A 11 -19.14 3.73 13.08
N ARG A 12 -19.56 2.67 13.79
CA ARG A 12 -19.64 1.30 13.22
C ARG A 12 -20.60 1.23 12.04
N GLN A 13 -21.76 1.89 12.15
CA GLN A 13 -22.73 1.94 11.06
C GLN A 13 -22.14 2.65 9.84
N TRP A 14 -21.42 3.76 10.05
CA TRP A 14 -20.78 4.53 8.98
C TRP A 14 -19.64 3.78 8.29
N LEU A 15 -18.90 2.93 9.00
CA LEU A 15 -17.90 2.06 8.40
C LEU A 15 -18.52 0.98 7.48
N ALA A 16 -19.81 0.68 7.65
CA ALA A 16 -20.51 -0.41 6.99
C ALA A 16 -21.55 0.02 5.94
N ASP A 17 -21.90 1.31 5.87
CA ASP A 17 -22.99 1.81 5.02
C ASP A 17 -22.64 1.93 3.53
N GLY A 18 -21.35 1.83 3.17
CA GLY A 18 -20.87 1.88 1.79
C GLY A 18 -20.70 3.29 1.23
N GLU A 19 -20.99 4.33 2.01
CA GLU A 19 -20.78 5.73 1.63
C GLU A 19 -19.31 6.14 1.86
N GLU A 20 -18.86 7.19 1.17
CA GLU A 20 -17.52 7.73 1.43
C GLU A 20 -17.40 8.20 2.89
N LEU A 21 -16.34 7.74 3.56
CA LEU A 21 -16.02 8.10 4.93
C LEU A 21 -14.53 8.36 5.03
N ALA A 22 -14.17 9.54 5.51
CA ALA A 22 -12.80 9.88 5.87
C ALA A 22 -12.58 9.62 7.36
N VAL A 23 -11.44 9.02 7.71
CA VAL A 23 -11.08 8.78 9.11
C VAL A 23 -9.63 9.19 9.34
N LEU A 24 -9.42 10.06 10.34
CA LEU A 24 -8.08 10.45 10.79
C LEU A 24 -7.91 10.07 12.26
N ASP A 25 -6.81 9.37 12.54
CA ASP A 25 -6.27 9.25 13.88
C ASP A 25 -5.37 10.46 14.13
N ILE A 26 -5.80 11.37 15.00
CA ILE A 26 -5.12 12.65 15.23
C ILE A 26 -4.16 12.63 16.42
N ARG A 27 -3.91 11.45 16.98
CA ARG A 27 -2.93 11.28 18.06
C ARG A 27 -1.51 11.49 17.56
N ASP A 28 -0.60 11.73 18.49
CA ASP A 28 0.82 11.82 18.21
C ASP A 28 1.35 10.55 17.49
N SER A 29 2.18 10.73 16.46
CA SER A 29 2.67 9.61 15.64
C SER A 29 3.51 8.60 16.44
N ALA A 30 4.20 9.01 17.50
CA ALA A 30 4.93 8.08 18.37
C ALA A 30 3.97 7.22 19.20
N THR A 31 2.78 7.75 19.55
CA THR A 31 1.71 7.01 20.23
C THR A 31 1.04 6.00 19.29
N VAL A 32 0.80 6.38 18.04
CA VAL A 32 0.21 5.49 17.03
C VAL A 32 1.17 4.37 16.61
N GLY A 33 2.47 4.68 16.49
CA GLY A 33 3.47 3.72 16.06
C GLY A 33 3.24 3.28 14.61
N TYR A 34 3.18 1.96 14.37
CA TYR A 34 3.09 1.42 13.00
C TYR A 34 1.70 1.58 12.36
N ALA A 35 0.64 1.38 13.15
CA ALA A 35 -0.74 1.41 12.69
C ALA A 35 -1.69 1.82 13.83
N SER A 36 -2.69 2.65 13.49
CA SER A 36 -3.82 2.94 14.38
C SER A 36 -4.64 1.67 14.63
N PRO A 37 -5.28 1.51 15.81
CA PRO A 37 -6.31 0.47 16.02
C PRO A 37 -7.47 0.56 15.02
N LEU A 38 -7.67 1.73 14.39
CA LEU A 38 -8.64 1.90 13.31
C LEU A 38 -8.10 1.51 11.93
N PHE A 39 -6.78 1.33 11.77
CA PHE A 39 -6.10 1.28 10.47
C PHE A 39 -6.47 2.48 9.59
N ALA A 40 -6.58 3.65 10.21
CA ALA A 40 -6.84 4.93 9.55
C ALA A 40 -5.54 5.73 9.36
N THR A 41 -5.57 6.73 8.48
CA THR A 41 -4.46 7.68 8.30
C THR A 41 -4.17 8.40 9.62
N ASN A 42 -2.90 8.45 10.02
CA ASN A 42 -2.48 9.27 11.16
C ASN A 42 -2.10 10.67 10.67
N LEU A 43 -2.75 11.69 11.21
CA LEU A 43 -2.43 13.09 11.00
C LEU A 43 -2.49 13.81 12.35
N PRO A 44 -1.34 13.99 13.04
CA PRO A 44 -1.30 14.60 14.36
C PRO A 44 -2.06 15.91 14.45
N ALA A 45 -2.75 16.13 15.58
CA ALA A 45 -3.69 17.23 15.79
C ALA A 45 -3.15 18.63 15.46
N ASP A 46 -1.85 18.86 15.69
CA ASP A 46 -1.15 20.12 15.40
C ASP A 46 -0.94 20.37 13.90
N GLN A 47 -1.05 19.34 13.07
CA GLN A 47 -0.92 19.42 11.61
C GLN A 47 -2.27 19.41 10.88
N VAL A 48 -3.36 18.97 11.53
CA VAL A 48 -4.67 18.79 10.89
C VAL A 48 -5.13 20.06 10.17
N GLU A 49 -5.07 21.22 10.81
CA GLU A 49 -5.55 22.46 10.18
C GLU A 49 -4.78 22.84 8.92
N ALA A 50 -3.49 22.54 8.87
CA ALA A 50 -2.63 22.87 7.74
C ALA A 50 -2.68 21.83 6.62
N GLU A 51 -2.86 20.54 6.96
CA GLU A 51 -2.64 19.44 6.02
C GLU A 51 -3.88 18.63 5.68
N ILE A 52 -5.04 18.82 6.33
CA ILE A 52 -6.23 17.97 6.10
C ILE A 52 -6.65 17.92 4.63
N ASP A 53 -6.52 19.02 3.88
CA ASP A 53 -6.87 19.09 2.46
C ASP A 53 -5.94 18.22 1.57
N ARG A 54 -4.72 17.90 2.03
CA ARG A 54 -3.80 16.97 1.34
C ARG A 54 -4.30 15.52 1.40
N PHE A 55 -4.90 15.13 2.52
CA PHE A 55 -5.38 13.77 2.74
C PHE A 55 -6.84 13.59 2.35
N ILE A 56 -7.66 14.63 2.53
CA ILE A 56 -9.11 14.61 2.32
C ILE A 56 -9.47 15.79 1.42
N PRO A 57 -9.20 15.71 0.10
CA PRO A 57 -9.34 16.86 -0.80
C PRO A 57 -10.79 17.37 -0.92
N ARG A 58 -11.77 16.46 -0.77
CA ARG A 58 -13.19 16.80 -0.82
C ARG A 58 -13.68 17.30 0.55
N LYS A 59 -13.98 18.60 0.67
CA LYS A 59 -14.41 19.21 1.95
C LYS A 59 -15.78 18.78 2.45
N SER A 60 -16.62 18.24 1.57
CA SER A 60 -17.99 17.80 1.88
C SER A 60 -18.08 16.32 2.28
N VAL A 61 -16.99 15.55 2.22
CA VAL A 61 -17.01 14.15 2.64
C VAL A 61 -17.14 14.04 4.16
N ARG A 62 -17.96 13.08 4.60
CA ARG A 62 -18.10 12.73 6.02
C ARG A 62 -16.75 12.35 6.59
N THR A 63 -16.29 13.10 7.59
CA THR A 63 -14.94 12.99 8.16
C THR A 63 -15.03 12.80 9.67
N VAL A 64 -14.34 11.78 10.19
CA VAL A 64 -14.26 11.47 11.62
C VAL A 64 -12.83 11.66 12.10
N LEU A 65 -12.65 12.48 13.13
CA LEU A 65 -11.38 12.66 13.85
C LEU A 65 -11.43 11.82 15.13
N ALA A 66 -10.42 10.99 15.35
CA ALA A 66 -10.26 10.19 16.56
C ALA A 66 -8.98 10.59 17.30
N ASP A 67 -9.12 11.03 18.55
CA ASP A 67 -8.01 11.39 19.43
C ASP A 67 -7.79 10.32 20.52
N ASP A 68 -7.06 10.68 21.56
CA ASP A 68 -6.79 9.86 22.74
C ASP A 68 -7.84 10.03 23.86
N GLY A 69 -9.02 10.59 23.56
CA GLY A 69 -10.05 10.92 24.54
C GLY A 69 -9.82 12.24 25.28
N SER A 70 -8.82 13.04 24.87
CA SER A 70 -8.51 14.34 25.45
C SER A 70 -9.51 15.45 25.10
N GLY A 71 -10.36 15.25 24.09
CA GLY A 71 -11.31 16.26 23.62
C GLY A 71 -10.73 17.22 22.57
N VAL A 72 -9.54 16.90 22.04
CA VAL A 72 -8.87 17.69 21.00
C VAL A 72 -9.61 17.54 19.67
N ALA A 73 -10.19 16.37 19.40
CA ALA A 73 -10.99 16.14 18.20
C ALA A 73 -12.19 17.11 18.13
N GLU A 74 -12.93 17.27 19.22
CA GLU A 74 -14.08 18.18 19.33
C GLU A 74 -13.66 19.63 19.08
N GLN A 75 -12.56 20.07 19.70
CA GLN A 75 -12.02 21.42 19.51
C GLN A 75 -11.61 21.69 18.06
N LEU A 76 -10.99 20.71 17.39
CA LEU A 76 -10.64 20.82 15.97
C LEU A 76 -11.88 20.88 15.09
N VAL A 77 -12.91 20.09 15.39
CA VAL A 77 -14.14 20.10 14.61
C VAL A 77 -14.82 21.48 14.67
N GLU A 78 -14.88 22.09 15.86
CA GLU A 78 -15.42 23.45 16.02
C GLU A 78 -14.63 24.49 15.20
N ARG A 79 -13.30 24.42 15.20
CA ARG A 79 -12.45 25.34 14.43
C ARG A 79 -12.57 25.16 12.92
N LEU A 80 -12.60 23.91 12.45
CA LEU A 80 -12.56 23.58 11.02
C LEU A 80 -13.92 23.69 10.33
N THR A 81 -15.03 23.58 11.08
CA THR A 81 -16.38 23.78 10.52
C THR A 81 -16.54 25.19 9.93
N GLY A 82 -15.84 26.19 10.47
CA GLY A 82 -15.80 27.55 9.93
C GLY A 82 -15.05 27.73 8.61
N HIS A 83 -14.32 26.71 8.15
CA HIS A 83 -13.40 26.77 6.99
C HIS A 83 -13.90 25.98 5.76
N GLY A 84 -15.21 25.78 5.66
CA GLY A 84 -15.86 25.17 4.48
C GLY A 84 -15.95 23.64 4.51
N ARG A 85 -15.58 22.99 5.62
CA ARG A 85 -15.85 21.57 5.86
C ARG A 85 -17.18 21.41 6.59
N SER A 86 -18.16 20.80 5.94
CA SER A 86 -19.54 20.74 6.43
C SER A 86 -19.92 19.44 7.15
N GLN A 87 -19.13 18.38 6.99
CA GLN A 87 -19.40 17.06 7.57
C GLN A 87 -18.20 16.54 8.37
N LEU A 88 -17.82 17.29 9.40
CA LEU A 88 -16.70 16.95 10.28
C LEU A 88 -17.22 16.57 11.67
N PHE A 89 -16.73 15.45 12.20
CA PHE A 89 -17.19 14.86 13.45
C PHE A 89 -16.02 14.39 14.32
N ALA A 90 -16.14 14.54 15.63
CA ALA A 90 -15.27 13.88 16.61
C ALA A 90 -15.84 12.52 17.01
N LEU A 91 -14.97 11.51 17.18
CA LEU A 91 -15.35 10.24 17.78
C LEU A 91 -15.39 10.37 19.31
N ALA A 92 -16.56 10.21 19.91
CA ALA A 92 -16.77 10.37 21.35
C ALA A 92 -15.85 9.44 22.16
N GLY A 93 -15.03 10.03 23.02
CA GLY A 93 -14.08 9.28 23.86
C GLY A 93 -12.88 8.71 23.11
N GLY A 94 -12.72 9.06 21.82
CA GLY A 94 -11.56 8.73 20.99
C GLY A 94 -11.25 7.25 20.87
N ILE A 95 -9.98 6.94 20.62
CA ILE A 95 -9.47 5.57 20.52
C ILE A 95 -9.66 4.75 21.82
N PRO A 96 -9.53 5.31 23.04
CA PRO A 96 -9.79 4.55 24.27
C PRO A 96 -11.22 4.01 24.36
N GLU A 97 -12.23 4.82 24.05
CA GLU A 97 -13.62 4.35 24.07
C GLU A 97 -13.90 3.40 22.90
N TRP A 98 -13.31 3.65 21.72
CA TRP A 98 -13.43 2.73 20.58
C TRP A 98 -12.95 1.31 20.90
N THR A 99 -11.85 1.20 21.65
CA THR A 99 -11.19 -0.06 21.99
C THR A 99 -11.61 -0.65 23.35
N LYS A 100 -12.63 -0.06 23.98
CA LYS A 100 -13.19 -0.50 25.26
C LYS A 100 -13.90 -1.84 25.11
N GLY A 101 -13.15 -2.92 25.34
CA GLY A 101 -13.59 -4.30 25.09
C GLY A 101 -12.58 -5.13 24.30
N GLY A 102 -11.46 -4.54 23.89
CA GLY A 102 -10.44 -5.19 23.07
C GLY A 102 -10.57 -4.82 21.59
N VAL A 103 -9.56 -5.21 20.80
CA VAL A 103 -9.48 -4.90 19.35
C VAL A 103 -9.94 -6.06 18.47
N GLU A 104 -10.09 -7.24 19.04
CA GLU A 104 -10.49 -8.45 18.30
C GLU A 104 -11.92 -8.30 17.78
N GLY A 105 -12.10 -8.48 16.46
CA GLY A 105 -13.39 -8.35 15.79
C GLY A 105 -13.93 -6.91 15.69
N LEU A 106 -13.16 -5.90 16.09
CA LEU A 106 -13.54 -4.52 15.82
C LEU A 106 -13.43 -4.22 14.31
N PRO A 107 -14.44 -3.55 13.71
CA PRO A 107 -14.31 -3.12 12.33
C PRO A 107 -13.21 -2.07 12.22
N THR A 108 -12.48 -2.07 11.12
CA THR A 108 -11.42 -1.10 10.84
C THR A 108 -11.78 -0.27 9.61
N PHE A 109 -11.13 0.88 9.47
CA PHE A 109 -11.24 1.75 8.31
C PHE A 109 -10.78 1.03 7.04
N ASP A 110 -9.54 0.55 7.03
CA ASP A 110 -8.96 -0.32 6.01
C ASP A 110 -8.72 -1.71 6.59
N THR A 111 -8.70 -2.74 5.75
CA THR A 111 -8.35 -4.09 6.19
C THR A 111 -6.88 -4.12 6.63
N PRO A 112 -6.53 -4.73 7.77
CA PRO A 112 -5.13 -4.88 8.14
C PRO A 112 -4.35 -5.62 7.05
N GLY A 113 -3.14 -5.15 6.72
CA GLY A 113 -2.31 -5.79 5.68
C GLY A 113 -2.04 -7.28 5.94
N VAL A 114 -1.90 -7.65 7.22
CA VAL A 114 -1.76 -9.05 7.66
C VAL A 114 -3.01 -9.85 7.32
N ASP A 115 -4.18 -9.44 7.81
CA ASP A 115 -5.44 -10.16 7.58
C ASP A 115 -5.74 -10.32 6.08
N PHE A 116 -5.52 -9.26 5.31
CA PHE A 116 -5.66 -9.30 3.85
C PHE A 116 -4.74 -10.34 3.20
N SER A 117 -3.46 -10.32 3.54
CA SER A 117 -2.49 -11.25 2.96
C SER A 117 -2.74 -12.70 3.39
N LEU A 118 -3.15 -12.94 4.65
CA LEU A 118 -3.47 -14.27 5.15
C LEU A 118 -4.71 -14.84 4.46
N ALA A 119 -5.74 -14.02 4.24
CA ALA A 119 -6.91 -14.45 3.48
C ALA A 119 -6.54 -14.89 2.05
N ILE A 120 -5.64 -14.15 1.38
CA ILE A 120 -5.13 -14.52 0.05
C ILE A 120 -4.32 -15.82 0.11
N ARG A 121 -3.41 -15.95 1.08
CA ARG A 121 -2.63 -17.18 1.28
C ARG A 121 -3.56 -18.39 1.41
N ASP A 122 -4.57 -18.28 2.25
CA ASP A 122 -5.47 -19.39 2.56
C ASP A 122 -6.38 -19.72 1.37
N GLU A 123 -6.87 -18.71 0.64
CA GLU A 123 -7.65 -18.89 -0.59
C GLU A 123 -6.84 -19.55 -1.71
N LYS A 124 -5.60 -19.10 -1.92
CA LYS A 124 -4.77 -19.48 -3.06
C LYS A 124 -3.82 -20.65 -2.78
N GLY A 125 -3.65 -21.01 -1.51
CA GLY A 125 -2.65 -21.99 -1.08
C GLY A 125 -1.22 -21.54 -1.39
N THR A 126 -0.90 -20.26 -1.18
CA THR A 126 0.41 -19.68 -1.54
C THR A 126 1.54 -20.47 -0.87
N PRO A 127 2.51 -21.04 -1.63
CA PRO A 127 3.57 -21.86 -1.08
C PRO A 127 4.48 -21.10 -0.11
N VAL A 128 4.95 -21.79 0.92
CA VAL A 128 5.76 -21.25 2.01
C VAL A 128 7.07 -22.04 2.16
N ILE A 129 8.12 -21.37 2.62
CA ILE A 129 9.37 -21.98 3.08
C ILE A 129 9.81 -21.36 4.40
N THR A 130 10.36 -22.14 5.33
CA THR A 130 10.93 -21.60 6.59
C THR A 130 12.38 -21.13 6.40
N ALA A 131 12.90 -20.40 7.40
CA ALA A 131 14.29 -19.97 7.40
C ALA A 131 15.26 -21.16 7.40
N GLU A 132 14.98 -22.21 8.19
CA GLU A 132 15.78 -23.43 8.28
C GLU A 132 15.78 -24.22 6.98
N GLU A 133 14.62 -24.34 6.32
CA GLU A 133 14.49 -24.98 5.02
C GLU A 133 15.28 -24.24 3.95
N LEU A 134 15.19 -22.91 3.90
CA LEU A 134 15.97 -22.09 2.98
C LEU A 134 17.49 -22.25 3.23
N VAL A 135 17.92 -22.29 4.49
CA VAL A 135 19.32 -22.58 4.84
C VAL A 135 19.73 -23.98 4.39
N ALA A 136 18.87 -24.99 4.56
CA ALA A 136 19.14 -26.35 4.13
C ALA A 136 19.28 -26.46 2.60
N LEU A 137 18.39 -25.82 1.84
CA LEU A 137 18.46 -25.76 0.37
C LEU A 137 19.77 -25.14 -0.10
N ARG A 138 20.16 -24.00 0.50
CA ARG A 138 21.44 -23.34 0.19
C ARG A 138 22.65 -24.21 0.51
N ARG A 139 22.64 -24.92 1.65
CA ARG A 139 23.71 -25.86 2.03
C ARG A 139 23.82 -27.04 1.07
N GLN A 140 22.71 -27.47 0.48
CA GLN A 140 22.66 -28.52 -0.54
C GLN A 140 23.10 -28.02 -1.93
N GLY A 141 23.39 -26.73 -2.10
CA GLY A 141 23.75 -26.13 -3.38
C GLY A 141 22.56 -25.96 -4.32
N THR A 142 21.33 -25.94 -3.80
CA THR A 142 20.13 -25.65 -4.60
C THR A 142 20.20 -24.21 -5.12
N ASP A 143 19.89 -24.02 -6.40
CA ASP A 143 19.78 -22.71 -7.02
C ASP A 143 18.51 -21.99 -6.53
N VAL A 144 18.69 -21.06 -5.59
CA VAL A 144 17.63 -20.28 -4.96
C VAL A 144 17.97 -18.80 -4.98
N VAL A 145 17.03 -17.97 -5.44
CA VAL A 145 17.10 -16.51 -5.31
C VAL A 145 16.09 -16.04 -4.26
N VAL A 146 16.51 -15.08 -3.43
CA VAL A 146 15.63 -14.43 -2.45
C VAL A 146 15.36 -13.01 -2.90
N LEU A 147 14.09 -12.65 -3.10
CA LEU A 147 13.64 -11.33 -3.53
C LEU A 147 13.00 -10.62 -2.35
N ASP A 148 13.59 -9.52 -1.87
CA ASP A 148 13.05 -8.73 -0.76
C ASP A 148 12.07 -7.67 -1.29
N SER A 149 10.79 -7.87 -0.95
CA SER A 149 9.66 -7.08 -1.44
C SER A 149 9.43 -5.76 -0.68
N ARG A 150 10.27 -5.44 0.31
CA ARG A 150 10.18 -4.20 1.10
C ARG A 150 10.74 -3.00 0.34
N THR A 151 10.63 -1.81 0.94
CA THR A 151 11.34 -0.63 0.43
C THR A 151 12.85 -0.85 0.49
N VAL A 152 13.59 -0.16 -0.38
CA VAL A 152 15.06 -0.19 -0.38
C VAL A 152 15.63 0.27 0.96
N ALA A 153 15.00 1.24 1.64
CA ALA A 153 15.43 1.70 2.95
C ALA A 153 15.28 0.63 4.05
N GLU A 154 14.21 -0.17 4.00
CA GLU A 154 14.04 -1.30 4.92
C GLU A 154 15.06 -2.42 4.65
N PHE A 155 15.36 -2.70 3.39
CA PHE A 155 16.39 -3.68 3.00
C PHE A 155 17.79 -3.25 3.47
N ASP A 156 18.14 -1.98 3.26
CA ASP A 156 19.43 -1.39 3.68
C ASP A 156 19.65 -1.54 5.19
N LYS A 157 18.58 -1.41 5.99
CA LYS A 157 18.63 -1.61 7.44
C LYS A 157 18.99 -3.06 7.81
N ASP A 158 18.29 -4.04 7.27
CA ASP A 158 18.58 -5.46 7.40
C ASP A 158 17.88 -6.30 6.34
N HIS A 159 18.45 -7.46 5.97
CA HIS A 159 17.83 -8.41 5.03
C HIS A 159 18.41 -9.82 5.18
N VAL A 160 17.71 -10.80 4.58
CA VAL A 160 18.20 -12.19 4.51
C VAL A 160 19.48 -12.22 3.67
N PRO A 161 20.54 -12.91 4.11
CA PRO A 161 21.81 -12.93 3.38
C PRO A 161 21.67 -13.30 1.90
N GLY A 162 22.32 -12.54 1.01
CA GLY A 162 22.24 -12.74 -0.44
C GLY A 162 20.86 -12.50 -1.07
N ALA A 163 19.94 -11.86 -0.35
CA ALA A 163 18.70 -11.38 -0.95
C ALA A 163 18.95 -10.18 -1.87
N ILE A 164 18.07 -10.01 -2.87
CA ILE A 164 18.07 -8.87 -3.77
C ILE A 164 16.88 -7.99 -3.42
N SER A 165 17.11 -6.70 -3.18
CA SER A 165 16.02 -5.74 -2.99
C SER A 165 15.26 -5.55 -4.29
N VAL A 166 13.94 -5.75 -4.27
CA VAL A 166 13.01 -5.47 -5.36
C VAL A 166 11.61 -5.26 -4.77
N PRO A 167 11.18 -4.00 -4.58
CA PRO A 167 9.88 -3.69 -3.99
C PRO A 167 8.71 -4.39 -4.69
N GLY A 168 7.63 -4.69 -3.95
CA GLY A 168 6.58 -5.60 -4.41
C GLY A 168 6.01 -5.33 -5.82
N ALA A 169 5.73 -4.06 -6.17
CA ALA A 169 5.21 -3.73 -7.51
C ALA A 169 6.26 -3.83 -8.63
N GLU A 170 7.54 -3.83 -8.28
CA GLU A 170 8.67 -3.99 -9.21
C GLU A 170 8.95 -5.48 -9.53
N LEU A 171 8.44 -6.42 -8.74
CA LEU A 171 8.76 -7.86 -8.87
C LEU A 171 8.58 -8.39 -10.29
N VAL A 172 7.41 -8.19 -10.89
CA VAL A 172 7.12 -8.66 -12.26
C VAL A 172 7.97 -7.91 -13.29
N LEU A 173 8.15 -6.60 -13.10
CA LEU A 173 8.89 -5.74 -14.02
C LEU A 173 10.38 -6.11 -14.10
N ARG A 174 10.98 -6.50 -12.96
CA ARG A 174 12.41 -6.83 -12.85
C ARG A 174 12.70 -8.32 -12.97
N PHE A 175 11.67 -9.17 -12.95
CA PHE A 175 11.82 -10.62 -12.75
C PHE A 175 12.90 -11.26 -13.63
N ALA A 176 12.85 -11.05 -14.94
CA ALA A 176 13.76 -11.71 -15.89
C ALA A 176 15.21 -11.21 -15.82
N ASP A 177 15.47 -10.07 -15.17
CA ASP A 177 16.83 -9.59 -14.90
C ASP A 177 17.39 -10.18 -13.59
N LEU A 178 16.51 -10.58 -12.67
CA LEU A 178 16.88 -11.06 -11.32
C LEU A 178 16.91 -12.57 -11.20
N VAL A 179 16.15 -13.29 -12.05
CA VAL A 179 16.00 -14.75 -11.99
C VAL A 179 16.63 -15.37 -13.23
N PRO A 180 17.83 -15.97 -13.12
CA PRO A 180 18.66 -16.31 -14.28
C PRO A 180 18.19 -17.53 -15.06
N SER A 181 17.39 -18.41 -14.45
CA SER A 181 16.92 -19.66 -15.05
C SER A 181 15.48 -19.96 -14.63
N PRO A 182 14.66 -20.62 -15.48
CA PRO A 182 13.34 -21.10 -15.08
C PRO A 182 13.38 -22.17 -13.96
N GLU A 183 14.52 -22.83 -13.77
CA GLU A 183 14.70 -23.84 -12.71
C GLU A 183 15.06 -23.24 -11.35
N THR A 184 15.52 -21.98 -11.33
CA THR A 184 15.86 -21.25 -10.11
C THR A 184 14.63 -21.18 -9.21
N GLN A 185 14.74 -21.63 -7.96
CA GLN A 185 13.65 -21.46 -7.00
C GLN A 185 13.62 -20.00 -6.52
N VAL A 186 12.44 -19.40 -6.51
CA VAL A 186 12.24 -18.01 -6.10
C VAL A 186 11.59 -17.99 -4.72
N VAL A 187 12.22 -17.29 -3.79
CA VAL A 187 11.68 -17.04 -2.45
C VAL A 187 11.44 -15.55 -2.26
N VAL A 188 10.21 -15.13 -2.02
CA VAL A 188 9.91 -13.73 -1.72
C VAL A 188 9.96 -13.50 -0.21
N SER A 189 10.70 -12.48 0.22
CA SER A 189 10.91 -12.12 1.63
C SER A 189 10.35 -10.74 1.97
N CYS A 190 10.14 -10.52 3.26
CA CYS A 190 9.76 -9.26 3.90
C CYS A 190 10.30 -9.26 5.35
N ALA A 191 9.88 -8.29 6.17
CA ALA A 191 10.15 -8.26 7.60
C ALA A 191 9.25 -9.22 8.41
N GLY A 192 8.10 -9.57 7.83
CA GLY A 192 7.10 -10.48 8.39
C GLY A 192 6.36 -11.17 7.25
N LEU A 193 5.03 -11.12 7.25
CA LEU A 193 4.19 -11.85 6.28
C LEU A 193 3.64 -11.04 5.09
N PRO A 194 3.07 -9.82 5.28
CA PRO A 194 2.11 -9.30 4.29
C PRO A 194 2.65 -9.17 2.87
N ARG A 195 3.77 -8.46 2.72
CA ARG A 195 4.36 -8.21 1.41
C ARG A 195 5.01 -9.46 0.79
N ALA A 196 5.49 -10.39 1.61
CA ALA A 196 6.09 -11.63 1.13
C ALA A 196 5.05 -12.54 0.48
N ILE A 197 3.89 -12.72 1.15
CA ILE A 197 2.77 -13.51 0.61
C ILE A 197 2.26 -12.88 -0.69
N ILE A 198 1.95 -11.58 -0.66
CA ILE A 198 1.41 -10.88 -1.84
C ILE A 198 2.40 -10.89 -3.00
N GLY A 199 3.68 -10.65 -2.74
CA GLY A 199 4.72 -10.71 -3.76
C GLY A 199 4.89 -12.10 -4.37
N ALA A 200 4.89 -13.16 -3.55
CA ALA A 200 4.94 -14.53 -4.05
C ALA A 200 3.71 -14.88 -4.89
N GLN A 201 2.51 -14.56 -4.40
CA GLN A 201 1.28 -14.83 -5.13
C GLN A 201 1.18 -14.00 -6.42
N THR A 202 1.71 -12.77 -6.43
CA THR A 202 1.80 -11.94 -7.65
C THR A 202 2.60 -12.65 -8.74
N LEU A 203 3.76 -13.22 -8.40
CA LEU A 203 4.58 -13.95 -9.37
C LEU A 203 3.90 -15.23 -9.87
N ILE A 204 3.21 -15.94 -8.97
CA ILE A 204 2.43 -17.15 -9.30
C ILE A 204 1.28 -16.82 -10.25
N ASP A 205 0.48 -15.79 -9.94
CA ASP A 205 -0.67 -15.36 -10.75
C ASP A 205 -0.21 -14.75 -12.08
N ALA A 206 0.96 -14.09 -12.11
CA ALA A 206 1.64 -13.69 -13.34
C ALA A 206 2.11 -14.90 -14.17
N GLY A 207 2.12 -16.11 -13.62
CA GLY A 207 2.44 -17.35 -14.31
C GLY A 207 3.91 -17.47 -14.68
N VAL A 208 4.82 -16.97 -13.83
CA VAL A 208 6.27 -17.21 -14.02
C VAL A 208 6.54 -18.73 -14.00
N PRO A 209 7.52 -19.23 -14.76
CA PRO A 209 7.77 -20.67 -14.86
C PRO A 209 8.40 -21.25 -13.58
N ASN A 210 8.98 -20.39 -12.74
CA ASN A 210 9.73 -20.78 -11.56
C ASN A 210 8.83 -21.32 -10.44
N ARG A 211 9.41 -22.17 -9.60
CA ARG A 211 8.81 -22.51 -8.31
C ARG A 211 8.94 -21.31 -7.38
N VAL A 212 7.81 -20.74 -6.97
CA VAL A 212 7.76 -19.56 -6.10
C VAL A 212 7.22 -19.96 -4.73
N ALA A 213 7.84 -19.45 -3.66
CA ALA A 213 7.32 -19.49 -2.30
C ALA A 213 7.58 -18.16 -1.58
N TYR A 214 6.87 -17.90 -0.48
CA TYR A 214 7.22 -16.81 0.43
C TYR A 214 8.00 -17.34 1.64
N LEU A 215 8.89 -16.51 2.20
CA LEU A 215 9.62 -16.83 3.42
C LEU A 215 8.71 -16.63 4.64
N HIS A 216 8.47 -17.70 5.40
CA HIS A 216 7.65 -17.67 6.61
C HIS A 216 8.19 -16.66 7.62
N ASP A 217 7.36 -15.70 8.03
CA ASP A 217 7.67 -14.62 8.98
C ASP A 217 8.94 -13.78 8.65
N GLY A 218 9.48 -13.88 7.44
CA GLY A 218 10.51 -12.99 6.92
C GLY A 218 11.77 -12.87 7.80
N THR A 219 12.33 -11.65 7.88
CA THR A 219 13.52 -11.37 8.71
C THR A 219 13.26 -11.48 10.21
N LYS A 220 11.99 -11.42 10.66
CA LYS A 220 11.62 -11.68 12.05
C LYS A 220 11.94 -13.13 12.43
N ALA A 221 11.37 -14.11 11.72
CA ALA A 221 11.65 -15.53 12.00
C ALA A 221 13.13 -15.89 11.78
N TRP A 222 13.79 -15.28 10.78
CA TRP A 222 15.22 -15.46 10.56
C TRP A 222 16.05 -15.09 11.81
N ARG A 223 15.73 -13.95 12.44
CA ARG A 223 16.38 -13.49 13.66
C ARG A 223 16.02 -14.37 14.87
N GLU A 224 14.77 -14.79 14.99
CA GLU A 224 14.30 -15.68 16.06
C GLU A 224 14.97 -17.07 15.99
N ALA A 225 15.31 -17.54 14.79
CA ALA A 225 16.10 -18.74 14.56
C ALA A 225 17.61 -18.56 14.87
N GLY A 226 18.04 -17.39 15.34
CA GLY A 226 19.44 -17.09 15.64
C GLY A 226 20.34 -16.95 14.41
N LEU A 227 19.75 -16.78 13.22
CA LEU A 227 20.49 -16.60 11.98
C LEU A 227 20.86 -15.12 11.78
N ALA A 228 22.08 -14.87 11.31
CA ALA A 228 22.54 -13.51 11.03
C ALA A 228 21.84 -12.93 9.79
N LEU A 229 21.47 -11.66 9.87
CA LEU A 229 21.00 -10.85 8.75
C LEU A 229 22.18 -10.06 8.17
N GLU A 230 22.11 -9.75 6.88
CA GLU A 230 23.00 -8.78 6.23
C GLU A 230 22.43 -7.36 6.39
N THR A 231 23.29 -6.36 6.26
CA THR A 231 22.95 -4.93 6.29
C THR A 231 23.63 -4.22 5.13
N GLY A 232 23.16 -3.03 4.78
CA GLY A 232 23.65 -2.28 3.63
C GLY A 232 22.91 -2.63 2.33
N LYS A 233 23.20 -1.88 1.27
CA LYS A 233 22.69 -2.14 -0.08
C LYS A 233 23.57 -3.17 -0.82
N THR A 234 23.57 -4.41 -0.34
CA THR A 234 24.40 -5.52 -0.89
C THR A 234 24.01 -5.90 -2.33
N ALA A 235 22.70 -5.93 -2.63
CA ALA A 235 22.16 -6.14 -3.97
C ALA A 235 20.79 -5.43 -4.11
N VAL A 236 20.72 -4.44 -5.01
CA VAL A 236 19.49 -3.69 -5.31
C VAL A 236 19.22 -3.80 -6.81
N TYR A 237 17.96 -4.01 -7.18
CA TYR A 237 17.53 -4.05 -8.57
C TYR A 237 18.02 -2.83 -9.38
N GLY A 238 18.35 -3.05 -10.66
CA GLY A 238 18.72 -2.01 -11.60
C GLY A 238 17.57 -1.61 -12.53
N PRO A 239 17.80 -0.68 -13.49
CA PRO A 239 16.88 -0.40 -14.58
C PRO A 239 16.45 -1.67 -15.32
N ALA A 240 15.16 -1.80 -15.62
CA ALA A 240 14.63 -2.97 -16.30
C ALA A 240 15.15 -3.01 -17.73
N SER A 241 15.82 -4.11 -18.09
CA SER A 241 16.28 -4.35 -19.45
C SER A 241 15.10 -4.47 -20.42
N GLU A 242 15.37 -4.37 -21.73
CA GLU A 242 14.35 -4.64 -22.75
C GLU A 242 13.78 -6.07 -22.61
N ASN A 243 14.61 -7.03 -22.21
CA ASN A 243 14.18 -8.40 -21.96
C ASN A 243 13.19 -8.48 -20.80
N ALA A 244 13.48 -7.84 -19.67
CA ALA A 244 12.60 -7.80 -18.51
C ALA A 244 11.29 -7.06 -18.80
N ARG A 245 11.33 -5.94 -19.53
CA ARG A 245 10.12 -5.22 -19.97
C ARG A 245 9.22 -6.10 -20.85
N ARG A 246 9.80 -6.82 -21.81
CA ARG A 246 9.06 -7.77 -22.67
C ARG A 246 8.45 -8.91 -21.85
N PHE A 247 9.24 -9.54 -20.98
CA PHE A 247 8.76 -10.59 -20.08
C PHE A 247 7.59 -10.10 -19.22
N ALA A 248 7.74 -8.93 -18.59
CA ALA A 248 6.69 -8.34 -17.77
C ALA A 248 5.41 -8.07 -18.58
N GLY A 249 5.53 -7.56 -19.81
CA GLY A 249 4.39 -7.34 -20.71
C GLY A 249 3.64 -8.62 -21.09
N GLU A 250 4.35 -9.74 -21.27
CA GLU A 250 3.74 -11.05 -21.58
C GLU A 250 3.04 -11.67 -20.35
N HIS A 251 3.54 -11.37 -19.15
CA HIS A 251 3.06 -11.94 -17.90
C HIS A 251 1.98 -11.09 -17.21
N ILE A 252 1.91 -9.78 -17.46
CA ILE A 252 0.91 -8.91 -16.81
C ILE A 252 -0.53 -9.23 -17.24
N ALA A 253 -0.71 -9.69 -18.49
CA ALA A 253 -2.02 -10.14 -18.97
C ALA A 253 -2.52 -11.37 -18.22
N LYS A 254 -1.61 -12.27 -17.79
CA LYS A 254 -1.94 -13.43 -16.97
C LYS A 254 -2.27 -13.02 -15.54
N LEU A 255 -1.46 -12.14 -14.94
CA LEU A 255 -1.71 -11.59 -13.60
C LEU A 255 -3.09 -10.96 -13.53
N ALA A 256 -3.44 -10.14 -14.53
CA ALA A 256 -4.75 -9.52 -14.60
C ALA A 256 -5.88 -10.55 -14.64
N GLY A 257 -5.68 -11.78 -15.13
CA GLY A 257 -6.67 -12.87 -14.98
C GLY A 257 -8.07 -12.58 -15.54
N GLY A 258 -8.20 -11.58 -16.42
CA GLY A 258 -9.49 -11.07 -16.92
C GLY A 258 -10.00 -9.80 -16.22
N ASP A 259 -9.32 -9.32 -15.18
CA ASP A 259 -9.54 -8.04 -14.54
C ASP A 259 -9.48 -6.92 -15.58
N SER A 260 -10.46 -6.03 -15.52
CA SER A 260 -10.54 -4.87 -16.40
C SER A 260 -10.71 -3.62 -15.58
N PHE A 261 -9.75 -2.71 -15.71
CA PHE A 261 -9.79 -1.39 -15.10
C PHE A 261 -9.94 -0.35 -16.21
N PRO A 262 -10.84 0.64 -16.07
CA PRO A 262 -10.93 1.76 -16.98
C PRO A 262 -9.55 2.40 -17.19
N ARG A 263 -9.16 2.58 -18.45
CA ARG A 263 -8.00 3.39 -18.81
C ARG A 263 -8.48 4.81 -19.09
N ILE A 264 -7.89 5.77 -18.41
CA ILE A 264 -8.22 7.20 -18.55
C ILE A 264 -6.98 7.99 -18.94
N ASP A 265 -7.19 9.10 -19.64
CA ASP A 265 -6.13 10.06 -19.96
C ASP A 265 -6.00 11.15 -18.87
N ALA A 266 -4.99 12.01 -19.03
CA ALA A 266 -4.70 13.06 -18.04
C ALA A 266 -5.85 14.04 -17.86
N ALA A 267 -6.59 14.35 -18.93
CA ALA A 267 -7.72 15.26 -18.87
C ALA A 267 -8.90 14.66 -18.09
N ALA A 268 -9.18 13.36 -18.30
CA ALA A 268 -10.20 12.64 -17.55
C ALA A 268 -9.82 12.48 -16.07
N ALA A 269 -8.54 12.18 -15.77
CA ALA A 269 -8.05 12.11 -14.39
C ALA A 269 -8.15 13.46 -13.67
N GLU A 270 -7.81 14.56 -14.36
CA GLU A 270 -7.97 15.93 -13.82
C GLU A 270 -9.46 16.26 -13.60
N ALA A 271 -10.35 15.85 -14.50
CA ALA A 271 -11.79 16.03 -14.32
C ALA A 271 -12.31 15.25 -13.10
N TRP A 272 -11.86 14.01 -12.89
CA TRP A 272 -12.21 13.22 -11.70
C TRP A 272 -11.67 13.83 -10.40
N ALA A 273 -10.46 14.41 -10.43
CA ALA A 273 -9.88 15.10 -9.27
C ALA A 273 -10.64 16.38 -8.90
N LYS A 274 -11.36 16.99 -9.85
CA LYS A 274 -12.19 18.19 -9.64
C LYS A 274 -13.67 17.89 -9.37
N ASP A 275 -14.08 16.62 -9.39
CA ASP A 275 -15.46 16.20 -9.10
C ASP A 275 -15.78 16.47 -7.62
N ASP A 276 -16.78 17.31 -7.34
CA ASP A 276 -17.17 17.69 -5.99
C ASP A 276 -18.08 16.66 -5.30
N LYS A 277 -18.49 15.61 -6.04
CA LYS A 277 -19.37 14.54 -5.55
C LYS A 277 -18.60 13.31 -5.07
N ARG A 278 -17.35 13.16 -5.46
CA ARG A 278 -16.53 11.98 -5.14
C ARG A 278 -15.11 12.38 -4.78
N THR A 279 -14.49 11.63 -3.89
CA THR A 279 -13.08 11.79 -3.59
C THR A 279 -12.25 11.00 -4.61
N THR A 280 -11.28 11.64 -5.25
CA THR A 280 -10.36 10.98 -6.19
C THR A 280 -8.92 11.17 -5.77
N TYR A 281 -8.18 10.07 -5.64
CA TYR A 281 -6.73 10.08 -5.43
C TYR A 281 -5.99 9.78 -6.73
N LEU A 282 -5.04 10.63 -7.10
CA LEU A 282 -4.10 10.40 -8.19
C LEU A 282 -2.81 9.82 -7.59
N LEU A 283 -2.62 8.51 -7.67
CA LEU A 283 -1.51 7.80 -7.01
C LEU A 283 -0.49 7.35 -8.04
N ASP A 284 0.71 7.92 -7.99
CA ASP A 284 1.84 7.47 -8.80
C ASP A 284 2.51 6.27 -8.12
N VAL A 285 2.38 5.11 -8.75
CA VAL A 285 2.82 3.83 -8.19
C VAL A 285 4.24 3.44 -8.59
N ARG A 286 4.94 4.33 -9.30
CA ARG A 286 6.36 4.17 -9.65
C ARG A 286 7.24 4.38 -8.41
N THR A 287 8.53 4.22 -8.60
CA THR A 287 9.51 4.45 -7.52
C THR A 287 9.51 5.91 -7.07
N PRO A 288 9.83 6.20 -5.79
CA PRO A 288 10.00 7.57 -5.31
C PRO A 288 11.00 8.38 -6.15
N GLU A 289 12.06 7.74 -6.65
CA GLU A 289 13.07 8.36 -7.50
C GLU A 289 12.51 8.76 -8.88
N GLU A 290 11.69 7.91 -9.50
CA GLU A 290 11.00 8.22 -10.75
C GLU A 290 9.99 9.36 -10.57
N PHE A 291 9.23 9.36 -9.47
CA PHE A 291 8.29 10.42 -9.13
C PHE A 291 9.00 11.77 -8.93
N ALA A 292 10.08 11.79 -8.14
CA ALA A 292 10.85 13.00 -7.87
C ALA A 292 11.47 13.58 -9.14
N LYS A 293 11.89 12.72 -10.08
CA LYS A 293 12.43 13.14 -11.37
C LYS A 293 11.37 13.82 -12.24
N ALA A 294 10.18 13.22 -12.30
CA ALA A 294 9.04 13.80 -13.01
C ALA A 294 7.74 13.08 -12.66
N HIS A 295 6.67 13.83 -12.44
CA HIS A 295 5.35 13.29 -12.12
C HIS A 295 4.24 14.18 -12.70
N ILE A 296 3.01 13.66 -12.68
CA ILE A 296 1.83 14.42 -13.11
C ILE A 296 1.45 15.41 -12.00
N PRO A 297 1.23 16.70 -12.29
CA PRO A 297 0.82 17.67 -11.27
C PRO A 297 -0.42 17.22 -10.50
N GLY A 298 -0.37 17.35 -9.17
CA GLY A 298 -1.46 16.92 -8.28
C GLY A 298 -1.48 15.41 -7.96
N SER A 299 -0.56 14.61 -8.53
CA SER A 299 -0.37 13.22 -8.12
C SER A 299 0.42 13.11 -6.82
N ILE A 300 0.19 11.99 -6.11
CA ILE A 300 0.82 11.66 -4.83
C ILE A 300 1.74 10.47 -5.07
N ALA A 301 2.99 10.56 -4.64
CA ALA A 301 3.90 9.42 -4.63
C ALA A 301 3.37 8.33 -3.70
N SER A 302 3.06 7.16 -4.24
CA SER A 302 2.59 6.02 -3.47
C SER A 302 3.03 4.73 -4.16
N GLU A 303 4.28 4.34 -3.93
CA GLU A 303 4.88 3.14 -4.51
C GLU A 303 3.95 1.94 -4.37
N GLY A 304 3.63 1.28 -5.50
CA GLY A 304 2.53 0.31 -5.57
C GLY A 304 2.60 -0.81 -4.52
N GLY A 305 3.81 -1.29 -4.19
CA GLY A 305 4.01 -2.33 -3.18
C GLY A 305 3.59 -1.91 -1.77
N GLN A 306 3.64 -0.61 -1.44
CA GLN A 306 3.20 -0.10 -0.14
C GLN A 306 1.67 -0.04 -0.05
N LEU A 307 0.99 0.30 -1.14
CA LEU A 307 -0.48 0.33 -1.20
C LEU A 307 -1.12 -1.03 -0.89
N LEU A 308 -0.40 -2.14 -1.09
CA LEU A 308 -0.93 -3.48 -0.80
C LEU A 308 -0.98 -3.80 0.70
N GLY A 309 -0.08 -3.20 1.49
CA GLY A 309 0.04 -3.45 2.92
C GLY A 309 -0.49 -2.32 3.81
N VAL A 310 -0.39 -1.07 3.36
CA VAL A 310 -0.64 0.14 4.16
C VAL A 310 -1.35 1.24 3.34
N ALA A 311 -2.35 0.88 2.53
CA ALA A 311 -3.11 1.82 1.70
C ALA A 311 -3.64 3.03 2.50
N TYR A 312 -4.10 2.79 3.72
CA TYR A 312 -4.58 3.82 4.66
C TYR A 312 -3.57 4.94 4.97
N ARG A 313 -2.28 4.82 4.62
CA ARG A 313 -1.31 5.92 4.76
C ARG A 313 -1.43 6.96 3.65
N SER A 314 -1.94 6.57 2.48
CA SER A 314 -2.13 7.46 1.33
C SER A 314 -3.62 7.75 1.06
N ILE A 315 -4.50 6.83 1.42
CA ILE A 315 -5.94 6.91 1.16
C ILE A 315 -6.69 7.06 2.49
N ALA A 316 -7.06 8.31 2.81
CA ALA A 316 -7.78 8.63 4.04
C ALA A 316 -9.30 8.49 3.91
N VAL A 317 -9.82 8.32 2.70
CA VAL A 317 -11.25 8.20 2.40
C VAL A 317 -11.58 6.81 1.87
N ARG A 318 -12.37 6.05 2.64
CA ARG A 318 -12.93 4.76 2.24
C ARG A 318 -13.97 4.99 1.15
N GLY A 319 -14.01 4.11 0.14
CA GLY A 319 -14.93 4.23 -1.01
C GLY A 319 -14.53 5.29 -2.04
N ALA A 320 -13.36 5.92 -1.90
CA ALA A 320 -12.84 6.87 -2.87
C ALA A 320 -12.52 6.20 -4.23
N ARG A 321 -12.45 7.05 -5.27
CA ARG A 321 -11.82 6.70 -6.55
C ARG A 321 -10.30 6.75 -6.41
N VAL A 322 -9.64 5.82 -7.08
CA VAL A 322 -8.18 5.75 -7.14
C VAL A 322 -7.76 5.66 -8.60
N VAL A 323 -6.96 6.62 -9.05
CA VAL A 323 -6.29 6.58 -10.35
C VAL A 323 -4.85 6.16 -10.11
N LEU A 324 -4.49 4.96 -10.56
CA LEU A 324 -3.13 4.44 -10.48
C LEU A 324 -2.34 4.89 -11.71
N ILE A 325 -1.27 5.64 -11.47
CA ILE A 325 -0.43 6.27 -12.49
C ILE A 325 0.87 5.48 -12.63
N ASP A 326 1.21 5.08 -13.85
CA ASP A 326 2.45 4.37 -14.18
C ASP A 326 2.96 4.80 -15.57
N ASP A 327 4.14 4.30 -15.96
CA ASP A 327 4.67 4.47 -17.30
C ASP A 327 3.83 3.70 -18.35
N LEU A 328 4.16 3.88 -19.64
CA LEU A 328 3.40 3.27 -20.74
C LEU A 328 3.34 1.73 -20.71
N LEU A 329 4.23 1.05 -19.97
CA LEU A 329 4.18 -0.39 -19.83
C LEU A 329 3.11 -0.82 -18.81
N GLY A 330 2.85 -0.02 -17.79
CA GLY A 330 1.71 -0.18 -16.87
C GLY A 330 1.76 -1.39 -15.94
N VAL A 331 2.92 -2.06 -15.82
CA VAL A 331 3.09 -3.28 -15.01
C VAL A 331 2.81 -3.03 -13.53
N ARG A 332 3.23 -1.89 -13.00
CA ARG A 332 3.11 -1.56 -11.58
C ARG A 332 1.68 -1.14 -11.25
N ALA A 333 1.06 -0.35 -12.11
CA ALA A 333 -0.35 0.01 -11.99
C ALA A 333 -1.25 -1.24 -12.06
N ALA A 334 -1.03 -2.12 -13.04
CA ALA A 334 -1.83 -3.35 -13.17
C ALA A 334 -1.63 -4.30 -11.98
N THR A 335 -0.39 -4.50 -11.52
CA THR A 335 -0.10 -5.30 -10.32
C THR A 335 -0.78 -4.73 -9.09
N THR A 336 -0.71 -3.41 -8.91
CA THR A 336 -1.34 -2.72 -7.77
C THR A 336 -2.86 -2.84 -7.85
N ALA A 337 -3.46 -2.62 -9.03
CA ALA A 337 -4.90 -2.70 -9.26
C ALA A 337 -5.46 -4.10 -8.96
N HIS A 338 -4.75 -5.15 -9.42
CA HIS A 338 -5.14 -6.55 -9.23
C HIS A 338 -5.37 -6.91 -7.76
N TRP A 339 -4.57 -6.36 -6.85
CA TRP A 339 -4.74 -6.58 -5.41
C TRP A 339 -5.66 -5.54 -4.76
N LEU A 340 -5.52 -4.28 -5.14
CA LEU A 340 -6.25 -3.16 -4.53
C LEU A 340 -7.77 -3.24 -4.79
N GLN A 341 -8.21 -3.88 -5.88
CA GLN A 341 -9.64 -4.08 -6.16
C GLN A 341 -10.38 -4.83 -5.05
N ARG A 342 -9.66 -5.68 -4.29
CA ARG A 342 -10.21 -6.44 -3.15
C ARG A 342 -10.47 -5.55 -1.92
N ARG A 343 -10.17 -4.26 -1.99
CA ARG A 343 -10.32 -3.26 -0.92
C ARG A 343 -11.50 -2.31 -1.13
N GLY A 344 -12.34 -2.54 -2.14
CA GLY A 344 -13.57 -1.77 -2.37
C GLY A 344 -13.36 -0.36 -2.96
N PHE A 345 -12.20 -0.11 -3.57
CA PHE A 345 -11.93 1.13 -4.30
C PHE A 345 -12.47 1.07 -5.74
N GLU A 346 -12.91 2.22 -6.26
CA GLU A 346 -13.17 2.39 -7.68
C GLU A 346 -11.85 2.75 -8.38
N ILE A 347 -11.28 1.80 -9.12
CA ILE A 347 -9.92 1.92 -9.66
C ILE A 347 -9.96 2.26 -11.16
N ALA A 348 -9.16 3.24 -11.56
CA ALA A 348 -8.79 3.50 -12.95
C ALA A 348 -7.27 3.50 -13.12
N ILE A 349 -6.80 3.26 -14.33
CA ILE A 349 -5.38 3.28 -14.68
C ILE A 349 -5.11 4.44 -15.64
N LEU A 350 -4.05 5.19 -15.35
CA LEU A 350 -3.53 6.23 -16.22
C LEU A 350 -2.07 5.91 -16.57
N LEU A 351 -1.82 5.65 -17.85
CA LEU A 351 -0.46 5.40 -18.35
C LEU A 351 0.07 6.69 -18.98
N HIS A 352 1.30 7.07 -18.62
CA HIS A 352 1.88 8.34 -19.04
C HIS A 352 3.30 8.17 -19.58
N ASP A 353 3.64 8.98 -20.59
CA ASP A 353 4.99 9.05 -21.13
C ASP A 353 5.83 10.09 -20.39
N PHE A 354 6.49 9.63 -19.32
CA PHE A 354 7.40 10.43 -18.52
C PHE A 354 8.76 10.72 -19.19
N GLN A 355 8.99 10.30 -20.44
CA GLN A 355 10.20 10.62 -21.20
C GLN A 355 9.97 11.75 -22.21
N SER A 356 8.72 12.00 -22.61
CA SER A 356 8.36 13.13 -23.46
C SER A 356 8.44 14.46 -22.69
N ALA A 357 9.07 15.47 -23.28
CA ALA A 357 9.52 16.72 -22.64
C ALA A 357 8.42 17.71 -22.16
N ARG A 358 7.27 17.23 -21.66
CA ARG A 358 6.27 18.06 -20.95
C ARG A 358 6.10 17.53 -19.53
N LEU A 359 7.12 17.72 -18.72
CA LEU A 359 7.03 17.51 -17.28
C LEU A 359 7.50 18.79 -16.61
N VAL A 360 6.81 19.18 -15.55
CA VAL A 360 7.15 20.37 -14.76
C VAL A 360 8.52 20.10 -14.14
N GLU A 361 9.54 20.87 -14.56
CA GLU A 361 10.81 20.89 -13.84
C GLU A 361 10.53 21.38 -12.42
N ALA A 362 10.93 20.59 -11.41
CA ALA A 362 10.85 21.00 -10.02
C ALA A 362 11.66 22.28 -9.84
N ALA A 363 11.00 23.34 -9.35
CA ALA A 363 11.62 24.59 -8.95
C ALA A 363 12.36 24.46 -7.61
#